data_AF-A0A7C0UXD7-F1
#
_entry.id   AF-A0A7C0UXD7-F1
#
_cell.length_a   1.000
_cell.length_b   1.000
_cell.length_c   1.000
_cell.angle_alpha   90.00
_cell.angle_beta   90.00
_cell.angle_gamma   90.00
#
_symmetry.space_group_name_H-M   'P 1'
#
loop_
_entity.id
_entity.type
_entity.pdbx_description
1 polymer ?
#
loop_
_entity_poly.entity_id
_entity_poly.type
_entity_poly.pdbx_seq_one_letter_code
_entity_poly.pdbx_strand_id
1 'polypeptide(L)'
;MLRFINLISGSGSTNLAILKAEKAGGRLYNLTRTVAIISSNPEAEGIKKAIQVGFPKKEIFVVYPQKGNLANQLLEIFNRYKPDYFHQLGWMPKTPIEVLRQYRGLNQHMGPGGKGMYG
;
A
#
# COMPACT_ATOMS: atom_id res chain seq x y z
N MET A 1 16.77 6.49 -4.23
CA MET A 1 15.48 6.68 -3.54
C MET A 1 14.66 5.42 -3.72
N LEU A 2 14.30 4.76 -2.61
CA LEU A 2 13.51 3.54 -2.64
C LEU A 2 12.06 3.83 -3.02
N ARG A 3 11.47 2.96 -3.84
CA ARG A 3 10.12 3.08 -4.39
C ARG A 3 9.18 2.11 -3.70
N PHE A 4 8.10 2.63 -3.13
CA PHE A 4 7.13 1.83 -2.38
C PHE A 4 5.75 1.86 -3.02
N ILE A 5 5.08 0.71 -3.03
CA ILE A 5 3.61 0.66 -3.17
C ILE A 5 3.00 0.48 -1.78
N ASN A 6 2.04 1.33 -1.42
CA ASN A 6 1.33 1.21 -0.14
C ASN A 6 -0.02 0.51 -0.33
N LEU A 7 -0.23 -0.58 0.39
CA LEU A 7 -1.47 -1.36 0.43
C LEU A 7 -2.29 -0.96 1.66
N ILE A 8 -3.55 -0.58 1.48
CA ILE A 8 -4.47 -0.13 2.54
C ILE A 8 -5.85 -0.78 2.43
N SER A 9 -6.61 -0.79 3.52
CA SER A 9 -8.01 -1.22 3.51
C SER A 9 -8.98 -0.34 4.32
N GLY A 10 -8.45 0.54 5.19
CA GLY A 10 -9.25 1.28 6.18
C GLY A 10 -8.87 2.75 6.33
N SER A 11 -8.71 3.21 7.57
CA SER A 11 -8.53 4.63 7.93
C SER A 11 -7.27 5.28 7.35
N GLY A 12 -6.25 4.49 7.01
CA GLY A 12 -5.02 4.93 6.34
C GLY A 12 -4.14 5.88 7.16
N SER A 13 -4.22 5.85 8.50
CA SER A 13 -3.41 6.71 9.37
C SER A 13 -1.90 6.53 9.16
N THR A 14 -1.41 5.29 9.09
CA THR A 14 0.02 5.02 8.79
C THR A 14 0.40 5.47 7.39
N ASN A 15 -0.43 5.19 6.38
CA ASN A 15 -0.19 5.65 5.01
C ASN A 15 -0.08 7.19 4.97
N LEU A 16 -0.97 7.90 5.65
CA LEU A 16 -0.92 9.37 5.75
C LEU A 16 0.38 9.85 6.42
N ALA A 17 0.83 9.19 7.48
CA ALA A 17 2.08 9.52 8.15
C ALA A 17 3.30 9.33 7.23
N ILE A 18 3.33 8.27 6.44
CA ILE A 18 4.37 8.03 5.43
C ILE A 18 4.34 9.13 4.37
N LEU A 19 3.19 9.40 3.76
CA LEU A 19 3.07 10.45 2.73
C LEU A 19 3.51 11.82 3.25
N LYS A 20 3.23 12.15 4.51
CA LYS A 20 3.73 13.39 5.15
C LYS A 20 5.25 13.35 5.37
N ALA A 21 5.79 12.22 5.80
CA ALA A 21 7.23 12.04 6.03
C ALA A 21 8.06 12.08 4.73
N GLU A 22 7.46 11.75 3.58
CA GLU A 22 8.08 11.80 2.26
C GLU A 22 8.08 13.21 1.62
N LYS A 23 7.33 14.17 2.18
CA LYS A 23 7.34 15.57 1.70
C LYS A 23 8.64 16.27 2.03
N ALA A 24 8.94 17.36 1.31
CA ALA A 24 10.10 18.21 1.58
C ALA A 24 10.20 18.60 3.06
N GLY A 25 11.39 18.40 3.64
CA GLY A 25 11.64 18.60 5.08
C GLY A 25 11.20 17.45 6.00
N GLY A 26 10.52 16.43 5.48
CA GLY A 26 10.15 15.23 6.23
C GLY A 26 11.30 14.22 6.37
N ARG A 27 11.23 13.36 7.38
CA ARG A 27 12.29 12.38 7.72
C ARG A 27 12.60 11.36 6.61
N LEU A 28 11.69 11.16 5.65
CA LEU A 28 11.87 10.23 4.52
C LEU A 28 12.12 10.97 3.19
N TYR A 29 12.20 12.30 3.22
CA TYR A 29 12.42 13.11 2.03
C TYR A 29 13.71 12.70 1.30
N ASN A 30 13.63 12.52 -0.02
CA ASN A 30 14.69 12.01 -0.89
C ASN A 30 15.24 10.60 -0.57
N LEU A 31 14.76 9.94 0.49
CA LEU A 31 15.12 8.57 0.84
C LEU A 31 14.14 7.57 0.24
N THR A 32 12.85 7.84 0.38
CA THR A 32 11.76 6.99 -0.12
C THR A 32 10.72 7.78 -0.90
N ARG A 33 9.95 7.08 -1.73
CA ARG A 33 8.76 7.63 -2.38
C ARG A 33 7.69 6.57 -2.56
N THR A 34 6.47 6.88 -2.12
CA THR A 34 5.26 6.14 -2.50
C THR A 34 4.96 6.41 -3.98
N VAL A 35 4.97 5.36 -4.80
CA VAL A 35 4.73 5.44 -6.25
C VAL A 35 3.30 5.07 -6.64
N ALA A 36 2.63 4.25 -5.84
CA ALA A 36 1.21 3.96 -5.96
C ALA A 36 0.60 3.61 -4.60
N ILE A 37 -0.71 3.81 -4.49
CA ILE A 37 -1.51 3.34 -3.36
C ILE A 37 -2.54 2.36 -3.91
N ILE A 38 -2.69 1.20 -3.28
CA ILE A 38 -3.70 0.21 -3.64
C ILE A 38 -4.60 -0.01 -2.44
N SER A 39 -5.90 0.17 -2.63
CA SER A 39 -6.92 -0.11 -1.62
C SER A 39 -7.68 -1.39 -1.95
N SER A 40 -7.96 -2.22 -0.94
CA SER A 40 -8.90 -3.34 -1.08
C SER A 40 -10.36 -2.93 -0.86
N ASN A 41 -10.61 -1.66 -0.57
CA ASN A 41 -11.91 -1.10 -0.25
C ASN A 41 -12.08 0.26 -0.95
N PRO A 42 -13.03 0.42 -1.88
CA PRO A 42 -13.26 1.69 -2.58
C PRO A 42 -13.64 2.83 -1.61
N GLU A 43 -14.26 2.51 -0.49
CA GLU A 43 -14.71 3.48 0.52
C GLU A 43 -13.68 3.74 1.63
N ALA A 44 -12.46 3.22 1.49
CA ALA A 44 -11.41 3.43 2.48
C ALA A 44 -11.14 4.93 2.70
N GLU A 45 -11.30 5.41 3.92
CA GLU A 45 -11.00 6.79 4.31
C GLU A 45 -9.55 7.18 3.98
N GLY A 46 -8.63 6.21 4.00
CA GLY A 46 -7.23 6.39 3.59
C GLY A 46 -7.04 6.92 2.17
N ILE A 47 -7.96 6.60 1.23
CA ILE A 47 -7.96 7.14 -0.13
C ILE A 47 -8.20 8.66 -0.09
N LYS A 48 -9.24 9.07 0.64
CA LYS A 48 -9.61 10.50 0.80
C LYS A 48 -8.45 11.29 1.41
N LYS A 49 -7.84 10.76 2.47
CA LYS A 49 -6.67 11.36 3.13
C LYS A 49 -5.47 11.51 2.20
N ALA A 50 -5.16 10.49 1.39
CA ALA A 50 -4.05 10.54 0.44
C ALA A 50 -4.26 11.65 -0.61
N ILE A 51 -5.48 11.76 -1.16
CA ILE A 51 -5.85 12.80 -2.12
C ILE A 51 -5.75 14.18 -1.48
N GLN A 52 -6.25 14.36 -0.26
CA GLN A 52 -6.22 15.64 0.46
C GLN A 52 -4.81 16.15 0.72
N VAL A 53 -3.82 15.26 0.90
CA VAL A 53 -2.42 15.67 1.06
C VAL A 53 -1.66 15.82 -0.26
N GLY A 54 -2.36 15.71 -1.40
CA GLY A 54 -1.80 15.95 -2.73
C GLY A 54 -1.23 14.71 -3.42
N PHE A 55 -1.53 13.49 -2.95
CA PHE A 55 -1.14 12.29 -3.69
C PHE A 55 -1.95 12.19 -4.99
N PRO A 56 -1.33 11.89 -6.15
CA PRO A 56 -2.04 11.98 -7.42
C PRO A 56 -3.11 10.89 -7.54
N LYS A 57 -4.37 11.29 -7.80
CA LYS A 57 -5.52 10.37 -7.93
C LYS A 57 -5.28 9.22 -8.90
N LYS A 58 -4.59 9.48 -10.02
CA LYS A 58 -4.28 8.48 -11.06
C LYS A 58 -3.32 7.37 -10.60
N GLU A 59 -2.64 7.56 -9.48
CA GLU A 59 -1.71 6.60 -8.86
C GLU A 59 -2.37 5.87 -7.68
N ILE A 60 -3.69 6.03 -7.49
CA ILE A 60 -4.48 5.33 -6.50
C ILE A 60 -5.37 4.31 -7.22
N PHE A 61 -5.24 3.05 -6.83
CA PHE A 61 -5.95 1.93 -7.42
C PHE A 61 -6.85 1.27 -6.37
N VAL A 62 -7.97 0.72 -6.84
CA VAL A 62 -8.84 -0.13 -6.02
C VAL A 62 -8.83 -1.52 -6.62
N VAL A 63 -8.56 -2.52 -5.78
CA VAL A 63 -8.67 -3.93 -6.14
C VAL A 63 -9.79 -4.56 -5.32
N TYR A 64 -10.37 -5.62 -5.84
CA TYR A 64 -11.51 -6.30 -5.24
C TYR A 64 -11.13 -7.75 -4.93
N PRO A 65 -10.67 -8.06 -3.70
CA PRO A 65 -10.24 -9.40 -3.30
C PRO A 65 -11.27 -10.50 -3.56
N GLN A 66 -12.56 -10.17 -3.46
CA GLN A 66 -13.68 -11.09 -3.66
C GLN A 66 -14.08 -11.25 -5.14
N LYS A 67 -13.59 -10.38 -6.03
CA LYS A 67 -13.94 -10.39 -7.44
C LYS A 67 -12.70 -10.72 -8.27
N GLY A 68 -12.68 -11.92 -8.83
CA GLY A 68 -11.63 -12.38 -9.71
C GLY A 68 -10.32 -12.70 -9.00
N ASN A 69 -9.23 -12.67 -9.75
CA ASN A 69 -7.91 -13.07 -9.28
C ASN A 69 -7.17 -11.87 -8.66
N LEU A 70 -7.10 -11.82 -7.32
CA LEU A 70 -6.38 -10.76 -6.59
C LEU A 70 -4.89 -10.70 -6.97
N ALA A 71 -4.25 -11.84 -7.23
CA ALA A 71 -2.85 -11.86 -7.65
C ALA A 71 -2.67 -11.11 -8.96
N ASN A 72 -3.52 -11.36 -9.96
CA ASN A 72 -3.44 -10.67 -11.24
C ASN A 72 -3.69 -9.16 -11.10
N GLN A 73 -4.70 -8.76 -10.31
CA GLN A 73 -4.99 -7.34 -10.04
C GLN A 73 -3.80 -6.62 -9.41
N LEU A 74 -3.15 -7.25 -8.42
CA LEU A 74 -1.96 -6.67 -7.79
C LEU A 74 -0.77 -6.67 -8.74
N LEU A 75 -0.49 -7.79 -9.42
CA LEU A 75 0.66 -7.93 -10.32
C LEU A 75 0.61 -6.96 -11.50
N GLU A 76 -0.57 -6.65 -12.04
CA GLU A 76 -0.73 -5.64 -13.08
C GLU A 76 -0.18 -4.28 -12.63
N ILE A 77 -0.55 -3.85 -11.42
CA ILE A 77 -0.10 -2.58 -10.85
C ILE A 77 1.39 -2.67 -10.47
N PHE A 78 1.81 -3.74 -9.80
CA PHE A 78 3.20 -3.91 -9.38
C PHE A 78 4.16 -3.94 -10.56
N ASN A 79 3.81 -4.63 -11.65
CA ASN A 79 4.63 -4.72 -12.86
C ASN A 79 4.73 -3.38 -13.60
N ARG A 80 3.72 -2.51 -13.48
CA ARG A 80 3.76 -1.14 -14.01
C ARG A 80 4.77 -0.27 -13.27
N TYR A 81 4.83 -0.35 -11.94
CA TYR A 81 5.67 0.55 -11.14
C TYR A 81 7.03 -0.02 -10.76
N LYS A 82 7.17 -1.35 -10.79
CA LYS A 82 8.34 -2.12 -10.35
C LYS A 82 8.93 -1.56 -9.04
N PRO A 83 8.17 -1.60 -7.93
CA PRO A 83 8.65 -1.05 -6.67
C PRO A 83 9.79 -1.88 -6.09
N ASP A 84 10.63 -1.26 -5.25
CA ASP A 84 11.65 -1.99 -4.49
C ASP A 84 11.00 -2.83 -3.39
N TYR A 85 9.95 -2.29 -2.76
CA TYR A 85 9.18 -2.93 -1.70
C TYR A 85 7.70 -2.52 -1.77
N PHE A 86 6.83 -3.31 -1.15
CA PHE A 86 5.48 -2.88 -0.83
C PHE A 86 5.24 -2.86 0.68
N HIS A 87 4.37 -1.95 1.12
CA HIS A 87 3.95 -1.83 2.51
C HIS A 87 2.51 -2.30 2.70
N GLN A 88 2.27 -3.18 3.66
CA GLN A 88 0.93 -3.48 4.16
C GLN A 88 0.63 -2.56 5.35
N LEU A 89 -0.16 -1.52 5.11
CA LEU A 89 -0.44 -0.44 6.07
C LEU A 89 -1.90 -0.50 6.52
N GLY A 90 -2.24 -1.59 7.22
CA GLY A 90 -3.63 -1.95 7.50
C GLY A 90 -4.32 -2.60 6.31
N TRP A 91 -3.57 -3.43 5.58
CA TRP A 91 -4.07 -4.28 4.51
C TRP A 91 -4.74 -5.51 5.11
N MET A 92 -6.03 -5.70 4.82
CA MET A 92 -6.84 -6.79 5.37
C MET A 92 -6.78 -8.11 4.59
N PRO A 93 -6.71 -8.12 3.24
CA PRO A 93 -6.62 -9.36 2.48
C PRO A 93 -5.32 -10.12 2.75
N LYS A 94 -5.37 -11.46 2.63
CA LYS A 94 -4.14 -12.25 2.53
C LYS A 94 -3.43 -11.92 1.22
N THR A 95 -2.19 -11.47 1.29
CA THR A 95 -1.39 -11.21 0.09
C THR A 95 -1.14 -12.52 -0.67
N PRO A 96 -1.46 -12.61 -1.97
CA PRO A 96 -1.24 -13.82 -2.76
C PRO A 96 0.23 -14.22 -2.85
N ILE A 97 0.50 -15.53 -2.84
CA ILE A 97 1.88 -16.06 -2.87
C ILE A 97 2.62 -15.69 -4.15
N GLU A 98 1.90 -15.50 -5.26
CA GLU A 98 2.42 -15.07 -6.55
C GLU A 98 3.06 -13.69 -6.47
N VAL A 99 2.47 -12.77 -5.69
CA VAL A 99 3.03 -11.45 -5.43
C VAL A 99 4.28 -11.57 -4.56
N LEU A 100 4.22 -12.38 -3.50
CA LEU A 100 5.33 -12.59 -2.56
C LEU A 100 6.55 -13.27 -3.21
N ARG A 101 6.35 -14.07 -4.25
CA ARG A 101 7.43 -14.69 -5.02
C ARG A 101 8.21 -13.69 -5.88
N GLN A 102 7.60 -12.56 -6.24
CA GLN A 102 8.19 -11.58 -7.16
C GLN A 102 8.60 -10.28 -6.45
N TYR A 103 7.92 -9.91 -5.36
CA TYR A 103 8.09 -8.64 -4.70
C TYR A 103 8.23 -8.78 -3.19
N ARG A 104 9.02 -7.89 -2.59
CA ARG A 104 9.33 -7.92 -1.16
C ARG A 104 8.36 -7.03 -0.39
N GLY A 105 7.68 -7.61 0.60
CA GLY A 105 6.71 -6.91 1.44
C GLY A 105 7.23 -6.60 2.83
N LEU A 106 6.80 -5.47 3.40
CA LEU A 106 6.89 -5.20 4.83
C LEU A 106 5.47 -4.97 5.36
N ASN A 107 5.14 -5.57 6.49
CA ASN A 107 3.84 -5.42 7.12
C ASN A 107 3.97 -4.80 8.52
N GLN A 108 3.07 -3.89 8.86
CA GLN A 108 2.93 -3.38 10.23
C GLN A 108 1.82 -4.16 10.94
N HIS A 109 2.20 -5.04 11.87
CA HIS A 109 1.24 -5.79 12.69
C HIS A 109 1.06 -5.13 14.06
N MET A 110 -0.18 -5.06 14.55
CA MET A 110 -0.48 -4.59 15.90
C MET A 110 -0.44 -5.77 16.86
N GLY A 111 0.70 -5.93 17.55
CA GLY A 111 0.91 -6.95 18.57
C GLY A 111 1.68 -8.19 18.09
N PRO A 112 2.30 -8.95 19.01
CA PRO A 112 3.04 -10.16 18.65
C PRO A 112 2.08 -11.28 18.21
N GLY A 113 2.27 -11.82 17.00
CA GLY A 113 1.79 -13.15 16.62
C GLY A 113 0.27 -13.34 16.46
N GLY A 114 -0.51 -12.31 16.15
CA GLY A 114 -1.96 -12.45 15.98
C GLY A 114 -2.36 -13.30 14.77
N LYS A 115 -3.05 -14.42 15.00
CA LYS A 115 -3.68 -15.30 13.97
C LYS A 115 -4.82 -14.63 13.17
N GLY A 116 -5.20 -13.40 13.49
CA GLY A 116 -6.43 -12.76 12.98
C GLY A 116 -6.26 -11.78 11.82
N MET A 117 -5.06 -11.24 11.60
CA MET A 117 -4.76 -10.40 10.44
C MET A 117 -3.62 -11.06 9.69
N TYR A 118 -3.79 -11.27 8.39
CA TYR A 118 -2.79 -11.89 7.53
C TYR A 118 -1.57 -10.98 7.45
N GLY A 119 -0.65 -11.17 8.39
CA GLY A 119 0.63 -10.50 8.44
C GLY A 119 1.61 -11.04 7.43
#